data_AF-C3K869-F1
#
_entry.id   AF-C3K869-F1
#
_cell.length_a   1.000
_cell.length_b   1.000
_cell.length_c   1.000
_cell.angle_alpha   90.00
_cell.angle_beta   90.00
_cell.angle_gamma   90.00
#
_symmetry.space_group_name_H-M   'P 1'
#
loop_
_entity.id
_entity.type
_entity.pdbx_description
1 polymer ?
#
loop_
_entity_poly.entity_id
_entity_poly.type
_entity_poly.pdbx_seq_one_letter_code
_entity_poly.pdbx_strand_id
1 'polypeptide(L)'
;MRAAHSLALFALLPLFAACQMFDSEPAKPSLAGLTRMQGELTAVGGKLLFQPCNDKRNYVVNDTSGTSVLQEAASLAGQQGALFADLRGQFSGVASGTQGSVDLQQLYRMERSTSACNDPDFKRTILRANGHNPAWSMNVTAKGMVLQREGQPPLAVPYVEEQIGEGRFNLMTEANNQKVELWVAPQRCVDPVSGSLQHMSAELRVNGQVQRGCAAFGGSRDD
;
A
#
# COMPACT_ATOMS: atom_id res chain seq x y z
N MET A 1 28.33 10.46 78.77
CA MET A 1 27.61 10.76 77.51
C MET A 1 28.08 9.73 76.50
N ARG A 2 27.19 8.78 76.16
CA ARG A 2 27.54 7.54 75.44
C ARG A 2 27.28 7.70 73.95
N ALA A 3 28.18 7.09 73.19
CA ALA A 3 28.24 7.03 71.74
C ALA A 3 27.15 6.15 71.11
N ALA A 4 27.10 6.27 69.78
CA ALA A 4 26.65 5.29 68.79
C ALA A 4 25.15 5.15 68.58
N HIS A 5 24.61 5.74 67.51
CA HIS A 5 23.55 5.17 66.67
C HIS A 5 23.84 5.56 65.20
N SER A 6 24.96 5.06 64.67
CA SER A 6 25.17 4.91 63.23
C SER A 6 24.49 3.62 62.81
N LEU A 7 23.35 3.67 62.11
CA LEU A 7 22.84 2.60 61.22
C LEU A 7 21.46 3.02 60.68
N ALA A 8 21.18 2.55 59.47
CA ALA A 8 19.91 2.62 58.75
C ALA A 8 19.63 3.90 57.94
N LEU A 9 20.27 4.02 56.77
CA LEU A 9 19.65 4.54 55.54
C LEU A 9 20.54 4.20 54.32
N PHE A 10 20.75 2.90 54.10
CA PHE A 10 21.47 2.37 52.92
C PHE A 10 20.69 1.21 52.28
N ALA A 11 19.37 1.34 52.19
CA ALA A 11 18.51 0.30 51.65
C ALA A 11 17.34 0.90 50.89
N LEU A 12 17.60 1.54 49.75
CA LEU A 12 16.59 1.82 48.71
C LEU A 12 17.32 2.36 47.49
N LEU A 13 17.81 1.45 46.63
CA LEU A 13 17.99 1.65 45.18
C LEU A 13 18.52 0.35 44.56
N PRO A 14 17.61 -0.58 44.19
CA PRO A 14 17.79 -1.30 42.94
C PRO A 14 16.48 -1.19 42.14
N LEU A 15 16.20 -0.02 41.58
CA LEU A 15 15.03 0.19 40.71
C LEU A 15 15.43 1.00 39.47
N PHE A 16 16.48 0.55 38.77
CA PHE A 16 16.74 0.92 37.37
C PHE A 16 16.90 -0.33 36.49
N ALA A 17 16.06 -1.34 36.74
CA ALA A 17 15.86 -2.46 35.82
C ALA A 17 14.39 -2.45 35.37
N ALA A 18 13.94 -1.34 34.77
CA ALA A 18 12.71 -1.32 34.00
C ALA A 18 13.05 -1.79 32.58
N CYS A 19 12.52 -2.97 32.26
CA CYS A 19 12.66 -3.74 31.05
C CYS A 19 12.72 -2.91 29.76
N GLN A 20 13.85 -3.00 29.04
CA GLN A 20 13.84 -2.97 27.57
C GLN A 20 13.16 -4.27 27.10
N MET A 21 11.82 -4.36 27.26
CA MET A 21 11.06 -5.33 26.48
C MET A 21 11.07 -4.81 25.06
N PHE A 22 11.94 -5.39 24.25
CA PHE A 22 11.83 -5.34 22.80
C PHE A 22 10.40 -5.76 22.45
N ASP A 23 9.56 -4.80 22.09
CA ASP A 23 8.35 -5.06 21.33
C ASP A 23 8.83 -5.78 20.08
N SER A 24 8.57 -7.09 20.03
CA SER A 24 8.84 -7.87 18.84
C SER A 24 7.91 -7.31 17.78
N GLU A 25 8.45 -6.62 16.78
CA GLU A 25 7.66 -6.12 15.64
C GLU A 25 6.72 -7.25 15.20
N PRO A 26 5.41 -6.98 15.07
CA PRO A 26 4.46 -8.00 14.63
C PRO A 26 5.01 -8.68 13.39
N ALA A 27 5.15 -10.00 13.43
CA ALA A 27 5.71 -10.76 12.32
C ALA A 27 4.92 -10.41 11.05
N LYS A 28 5.62 -9.94 10.00
CA LYS A 28 5.00 -9.68 8.71
C LYS A 28 4.25 -10.95 8.26
N PRO A 29 2.99 -10.83 7.78
CA PRO A 29 2.24 -11.98 7.29
C PRO A 29 3.06 -12.74 6.24
N SER A 30 3.13 -14.07 6.36
CA SER A 30 3.84 -14.88 5.37
C SER A 30 3.15 -14.76 4.02
N LEU A 31 3.92 -14.45 2.97
CA LEU A 31 3.44 -14.41 1.59
C LEU A 31 3.52 -15.78 0.90
N ALA A 32 3.99 -16.82 1.61
CA ALA A 32 4.20 -18.15 1.04
C ALA A 32 2.89 -18.76 0.53
N GLY A 33 2.89 -19.25 -0.71
CA GLY A 33 1.71 -19.84 -1.35
C GLY A 33 0.66 -18.83 -1.85
N LEU A 34 0.90 -17.52 -1.66
CA LEU A 34 0.05 -16.47 -2.20
C LEU A 34 0.57 -16.01 -3.55
N THR A 35 -0.35 -15.74 -4.47
CA THR A 35 -0.03 -15.18 -5.79
C THR A 35 -0.65 -13.79 -5.92
N ARG A 36 0.11 -12.84 -6.47
CA ARG A 36 -0.40 -11.51 -6.83
C ARG A 36 -0.81 -11.49 -8.31
N MET A 37 -2.00 -10.97 -8.60
CA MET A 37 -2.51 -10.81 -9.96
C MET A 37 -3.26 -9.48 -10.11
N GLN A 38 -3.18 -8.93 -11.33
CA GLN A 38 -4.04 -7.84 -11.77
C GLN A 38 -5.19 -8.41 -12.59
N GLY A 39 -6.36 -7.77 -12.55
CA GLY A 39 -7.52 -8.24 -13.27
C GLY A 39 -8.73 -7.35 -13.12
N GLU A 40 -9.85 -7.83 -13.65
CA GLU A 40 -11.15 -7.18 -13.55
C GLU A 40 -12.00 -7.84 -12.46
N LEU A 41 -12.63 -7.02 -11.61
CA LEU A 41 -13.64 -7.43 -10.64
C LEU A 41 -15.03 -7.11 -11.20
N THR A 42 -15.91 -8.11 -11.24
CA THR A 42 -17.31 -7.95 -11.64
C THR A 42 -18.25 -8.56 -10.59
N ALA A 43 -19.38 -7.89 -10.34
CA ALA A 43 -20.38 -8.41 -9.42
C ALA A 43 -21.40 -9.28 -10.17
N VAL A 44 -21.47 -10.58 -9.84
CA VAL A 44 -22.40 -11.55 -10.46
C VAL A 44 -23.05 -12.40 -9.38
N GLY A 45 -24.39 -12.41 -9.33
CA GLY A 45 -25.15 -13.26 -8.41
C GLY A 45 -24.82 -13.04 -6.93
N GLY A 46 -24.53 -11.80 -6.53
CA GLY A 46 -24.14 -11.44 -5.15
C GLY A 46 -22.71 -11.81 -4.76
N LYS A 47 -21.89 -12.24 -5.72
CA LYS A 47 -20.46 -12.55 -5.53
C LYS A 47 -19.60 -11.63 -6.40
N LEU A 48 -18.36 -11.42 -5.98
CA LEU A 48 -17.33 -10.83 -6.83
C LEU A 48 -16.60 -11.91 -7.61
N LEU A 49 -16.46 -11.69 -8.91
CA LEU A 49 -15.65 -12.51 -9.80
C LEU A 49 -14.42 -11.72 -10.22
N PHE A 50 -13.26 -12.32 -10.04
CA PHE A 50 -11.98 -11.80 -10.51
C PHE A 50 -11.54 -12.53 -11.78
N GLN A 51 -11.33 -11.77 -12.86
CA GLN A 51 -10.77 -12.25 -14.10
C GLN A 51 -9.36 -11.66 -14.28
N PRO A 52 -8.28 -12.46 -14.25
CA PRO A 52 -6.94 -11.92 -14.44
C PRO A 52 -6.80 -11.22 -15.80
N CYS A 53 -6.00 -10.15 -15.85
CA CYS A 53 -5.70 -9.44 -17.08
C CYS A 53 -5.13 -10.43 -18.11
N ASN A 54 -5.65 -10.39 -19.35
CA ASN A 54 -5.25 -11.29 -20.45
C ASN A 54 -5.57 -12.77 -20.24
N ASP A 55 -6.44 -13.11 -19.28
CA ASP A 55 -6.96 -14.47 -19.07
C ASP A 55 -8.49 -14.48 -19.23
N LYS A 56 -9.07 -15.66 -19.45
CA LYS A 56 -10.53 -15.87 -19.54
C LYS A 56 -11.11 -16.60 -18.33
N ARG A 57 -10.25 -17.10 -17.43
CA ARG A 57 -10.65 -17.81 -16.22
C ARG A 57 -11.19 -16.81 -15.20
N ASN A 58 -12.30 -17.19 -14.57
CA ASN A 58 -12.91 -16.42 -13.50
C ASN A 58 -12.71 -17.12 -12.16
N TYR A 59 -12.41 -16.32 -11.15
CA TYR A 59 -12.23 -16.75 -9.76
C TYR A 59 -13.28 -16.07 -8.89
N VAL A 60 -14.05 -16.83 -8.11
CA VAL A 60 -14.88 -16.27 -7.05
C VAL A 60 -13.97 -15.70 -5.97
N VAL A 61 -14.17 -14.44 -5.60
CA VAL A 61 -13.41 -13.78 -4.54
C VAL A 61 -14.01 -14.11 -3.18
N ASN A 62 -13.21 -14.73 -2.32
CA ASN A 62 -13.53 -14.96 -0.92
C ASN A 62 -12.69 -14.00 -0.06
N ASP A 63 -13.32 -13.04 0.61
CA ASP A 63 -12.62 -12.06 1.47
C ASP A 63 -12.40 -12.61 2.88
N THR A 64 -11.51 -13.60 3.02
CA THR A 64 -11.24 -14.24 4.31
C THR A 64 -10.41 -13.37 5.25
N SER A 65 -9.70 -12.38 4.73
CA SER A 65 -8.83 -11.48 5.49
C SER A 65 -9.45 -10.11 5.81
N GLY A 66 -10.75 -9.92 5.52
CA GLY A 66 -11.48 -8.71 5.90
C GLY A 66 -11.02 -7.44 5.17
N THR A 67 -10.60 -7.58 3.91
CA THR A 67 -10.18 -6.45 3.06
C THR A 67 -11.32 -5.49 2.70
N SER A 68 -12.56 -5.88 3.00
CA SER A 68 -13.83 -5.21 2.70
C SER A 68 -14.16 -5.11 1.21
N VAL A 69 -13.41 -5.82 0.35
CA VAL A 69 -13.44 -5.66 -1.13
C VAL A 69 -14.84 -5.65 -1.73
N LEU A 70 -15.79 -6.41 -1.15
CA LEU A 70 -17.17 -6.44 -1.61
C LEU A 70 -17.88 -5.10 -1.42
N GLN A 71 -17.71 -4.48 -0.26
CA GLN A 71 -18.28 -3.19 0.09
C GLN A 71 -17.71 -2.09 -0.80
N GLU A 72 -16.40 -2.07 -1.06
CA GLU A 72 -15.83 -1.04 -1.94
C GLU A 72 -16.10 -1.29 -3.41
N ALA A 73 -16.15 -2.55 -3.86
CA ALA A 73 -16.54 -2.83 -5.23
C ALA A 73 -17.98 -2.36 -5.47
N ALA A 74 -18.88 -2.56 -4.51
CA ALA A 74 -20.26 -2.09 -4.59
C ALA A 74 -20.35 -0.55 -4.64
N SER A 75 -19.50 0.17 -3.91
CA SER A 75 -19.49 1.65 -3.95
C SER A 75 -18.84 2.21 -5.22
N LEU A 76 -17.87 1.50 -5.81
CA LEU A 76 -17.06 1.98 -6.92
C LEU A 76 -17.59 1.57 -8.30
N ALA A 77 -18.19 0.38 -8.46
CA ALA A 77 -18.53 -0.22 -9.77
C ALA A 77 -19.46 0.65 -10.64
N GLY A 78 -20.29 1.51 -10.04
CA GLY A 78 -21.20 2.39 -10.77
C GLY A 78 -22.01 1.65 -11.84
N GLN A 79 -22.23 2.28 -13.00
CA GLN A 79 -22.93 1.66 -14.14
C GLN A 79 -22.05 0.75 -15.01
N GLN A 80 -20.72 0.86 -14.89
CA GLN A 80 -19.76 0.12 -15.74
C GLN A 80 -19.67 -1.36 -15.33
N GLY A 81 -19.95 -1.68 -14.08
CA GLY A 81 -20.09 -3.06 -13.58
C GLY A 81 -18.77 -3.86 -13.49
N ALA A 82 -17.68 -3.34 -14.04
CA ALA A 82 -16.33 -3.89 -13.95
C ALA A 82 -15.39 -2.86 -13.31
N LEU A 83 -14.47 -3.35 -12.47
CA LEU A 83 -13.43 -2.57 -11.81
C LEU A 83 -12.08 -3.19 -12.09
N PHE A 84 -11.02 -2.40 -12.23
CA PHE A 84 -9.67 -2.95 -12.13
C PHE A 84 -9.35 -3.28 -10.67
N ALA A 85 -8.63 -4.38 -10.45
CA ALA A 85 -8.02 -4.70 -9.17
C ALA A 85 -6.60 -5.26 -9.32
N ASP A 86 -5.76 -4.94 -8.35
CA ASP A 86 -4.48 -5.58 -8.08
C ASP A 86 -4.56 -6.22 -6.71
N LEU A 87 -4.52 -7.55 -6.65
CA LEU A 87 -4.77 -8.32 -5.44
C LEU A 87 -3.79 -9.46 -5.27
N ARG A 88 -3.63 -9.90 -4.02
CA ARG A 88 -2.89 -11.11 -3.65
C ARG A 88 -3.79 -12.04 -2.87
N GLY A 89 -3.74 -13.31 -3.21
CA GLY A 89 -4.49 -14.35 -2.53
C GLY A 89 -4.02 -15.75 -2.86
N GLN A 90 -4.64 -16.73 -2.24
CA GLN A 90 -4.45 -18.14 -2.59
C GLN A 90 -5.45 -18.52 -3.68
N PHE A 91 -4.94 -18.83 -4.88
CA PHE A 91 -5.76 -19.24 -6.01
C PHE A 91 -5.95 -20.75 -6.00
N SER A 92 -7.20 -21.20 -6.02
CA SER A 92 -7.55 -22.60 -6.18
C SER A 92 -8.04 -22.87 -7.60
N GLY A 93 -7.60 -24.00 -8.15
CA GLY A 93 -7.82 -24.35 -9.54
C GLY A 93 -9.23 -24.84 -9.84
N VAL A 94 -9.53 -24.88 -11.14
CA VAL A 94 -10.66 -25.63 -11.70
C VAL A 94 -10.19 -26.57 -12.78
N ALA A 95 -10.25 -27.86 -12.46
CA ALA A 95 -10.21 -28.92 -13.46
C ALA A 95 -11.50 -28.80 -14.29
N SER A 96 -11.34 -28.49 -15.58
CA SER A 96 -12.36 -28.51 -16.64
C SER A 96 -13.82 -28.28 -16.20
N GLY A 97 -14.24 -27.01 -16.12
CA GLY A 97 -15.66 -26.62 -16.18
C GLY A 97 -16.27 -26.04 -14.90
N THR A 98 -15.57 -26.09 -13.77
CA THR A 98 -15.95 -25.33 -12.57
C THR A 98 -15.36 -23.92 -12.59
N GLN A 99 -15.90 -23.01 -11.79
CA GLN A 99 -15.35 -21.67 -11.55
C GLN A 99 -14.32 -21.69 -10.41
N GLY A 100 -13.14 -21.09 -10.60
CA GLY A 100 -12.07 -21.09 -9.58
C GLY A 100 -12.42 -20.24 -8.37
N SER A 101 -11.59 -20.26 -7.34
CA SER A 101 -11.69 -19.28 -6.24
C SER A 101 -10.35 -18.64 -5.93
N VAL A 102 -10.42 -17.44 -5.35
CA VAL A 102 -9.28 -16.76 -4.73
C VAL A 102 -9.65 -16.41 -3.30
N ASP A 103 -8.88 -16.93 -2.35
CA ASP A 103 -8.96 -16.49 -0.96
C ASP A 103 -8.09 -15.24 -0.82
N LEU A 104 -8.75 -14.08 -0.83
CA LEU A 104 -8.13 -12.77 -0.87
C LEU A 104 -7.44 -12.46 0.46
N GLN A 105 -6.15 -12.12 0.36
CA GLN A 105 -5.31 -11.76 1.50
C GLN A 105 -4.98 -10.26 1.51
N GLN A 106 -4.78 -9.66 0.34
CA GLN A 106 -4.41 -8.25 0.22
C GLN A 106 -4.97 -7.64 -1.06
N LEU A 107 -5.54 -6.45 -0.93
CA LEU A 107 -6.00 -5.61 -2.03
C LEU A 107 -5.06 -4.42 -2.14
N TYR A 108 -4.23 -4.38 -3.18
CA TYR A 108 -3.26 -3.30 -3.40
C TYR A 108 -3.92 -2.05 -3.97
N ARG A 109 -4.79 -2.25 -4.97
CA ARG A 109 -5.42 -1.18 -5.72
C ARG A 109 -6.75 -1.64 -6.29
N MET A 110 -7.72 -0.73 -6.33
CA MET A 110 -8.97 -0.92 -7.07
C MET A 110 -9.43 0.41 -7.69
N GLU A 111 -9.79 0.42 -8.97
CA GLU A 111 -10.16 1.64 -9.69
C GLU A 111 -11.25 1.37 -10.74
N ARG A 112 -11.99 2.41 -11.15
CA ARG A 112 -13.10 2.29 -12.12
C ARG A 112 -12.65 1.87 -13.52
N SER A 113 -11.48 2.33 -13.94
CA SER A 113 -10.98 2.05 -15.29
C SER A 113 -10.26 0.71 -15.33
N THR A 114 -10.63 -0.16 -16.28
CA THR A 114 -9.88 -1.41 -16.53
C THR A 114 -8.61 -1.20 -17.36
N SER A 115 -8.33 0.03 -17.79
CA SER A 115 -7.16 0.36 -18.62
C SER A 115 -5.82 -0.02 -17.97
N ALA A 116 -5.75 -0.10 -16.65
CA ALA A 116 -4.54 -0.51 -15.94
C ALA A 116 -4.11 -1.96 -16.25
N CYS A 117 -4.99 -2.83 -16.77
CA CYS A 117 -4.58 -4.13 -17.31
C CYS A 117 -3.60 -4.02 -18.50
N ASN A 118 -3.59 -2.88 -19.20
CA ASN A 118 -2.76 -2.63 -20.38
C ASN A 118 -1.52 -1.77 -20.06
N ASP A 119 -1.23 -1.52 -18.79
CA ASP A 119 -0.09 -0.71 -18.36
C ASP A 119 1.24 -1.43 -18.64
N PRO A 120 2.03 -0.98 -19.63
CA PRO A 120 3.26 -1.65 -20.01
C PRO A 120 4.37 -1.50 -18.95
N ASP A 121 4.25 -0.51 -18.06
CA ASP A 121 5.28 -0.17 -17.07
C ASP A 121 5.02 -0.81 -15.71
N PHE A 122 3.90 -1.52 -15.51
CA PHE A 122 3.54 -2.12 -14.23
C PHE A 122 4.68 -2.95 -13.63
N LYS A 123 5.30 -3.84 -14.43
CA LYS A 123 6.41 -4.73 -13.99
C LYS A 123 7.67 -3.98 -13.56
N ARG A 124 7.83 -2.73 -13.96
CA ARG A 124 9.00 -1.88 -13.66
C ARG A 124 8.72 -0.87 -12.54
N THR A 125 7.45 -0.74 -12.17
CA THR A 125 6.99 0.25 -11.22
C THR A 125 7.17 -0.29 -9.81
N ILE A 126 7.89 0.47 -8.98
CA ILE A 126 8.05 0.21 -7.55
C ILE A 126 6.84 0.75 -6.82
N LEU A 127 6.46 2.00 -7.10
CA LEU A 127 5.40 2.72 -6.41
C LEU A 127 4.71 3.67 -7.39
N ARG A 128 3.39 3.79 -7.27
CA ARG A 128 2.60 4.88 -7.82
C ARG A 128 1.94 5.63 -6.68
N ALA A 129 1.89 6.95 -6.76
CA ALA A 129 1.18 7.80 -5.82
C ALA A 129 0.49 8.95 -6.54
N ASN A 130 -0.65 9.40 -6.06
CA ASN A 130 -1.38 10.54 -6.64
C ASN A 130 -2.28 11.23 -5.62
N GLY A 131 -2.57 12.51 -5.87
CA GLY A 131 -3.54 13.30 -5.12
C GLY A 131 -4.22 14.33 -6.02
N HIS A 132 -5.34 14.88 -5.55
CA HIS A 132 -6.25 15.68 -6.40
C HIS A 132 -6.43 17.15 -5.99
N ASN A 133 -5.83 17.64 -4.89
CA ASN A 133 -5.99 19.04 -4.46
C ASN A 133 -4.70 19.61 -3.83
N PRO A 134 -3.78 20.20 -4.64
CA PRO A 134 -3.81 20.26 -6.11
C PRO A 134 -3.50 18.90 -6.75
N ALA A 135 -3.72 18.77 -8.06
CA ALA A 135 -3.47 17.50 -8.75
C ALA A 135 -1.97 17.21 -8.91
N TRP A 136 -1.56 16.01 -8.50
CA TRP A 136 -0.19 15.52 -8.65
C TRP A 136 -0.16 14.01 -8.83
N SER A 137 0.87 13.51 -9.50
CA SER A 137 1.16 12.08 -9.58
C SER A 137 2.66 11.83 -9.50
N MET A 138 3.03 10.68 -8.95
CA MET A 138 4.40 10.23 -8.84
C MET A 138 4.50 8.78 -9.26
N ASN A 139 5.41 8.51 -10.20
CA ASN A 139 5.78 7.17 -10.61
C ASN A 139 7.23 6.91 -10.23
N VAL A 140 7.46 5.81 -9.52
CA VAL A 140 8.78 5.42 -9.01
C VAL A 140 9.20 4.11 -9.65
N THR A 141 10.42 4.09 -10.17
CA THR A 141 11.05 2.89 -10.75
C THR A 141 12.49 2.81 -10.25
N ALA A 142 13.18 1.71 -10.53
CA ALA A 142 14.61 1.60 -10.20
C ALA A 142 15.50 2.67 -10.87
N LYS A 143 15.00 3.38 -11.91
CA LYS A 143 15.75 4.45 -12.60
C LYS A 143 15.55 5.83 -11.97
N GLY A 144 14.60 5.98 -11.06
CA GLY A 144 14.25 7.27 -10.47
C GLY A 144 12.75 7.46 -10.33
N MET A 145 12.38 8.67 -9.90
CA MET A 145 11.01 9.11 -9.72
C MET A 145 10.64 10.19 -10.75
N VAL A 146 9.40 10.16 -11.22
CA VAL A 146 8.83 11.18 -12.10
C VAL A 146 7.63 11.79 -11.40
N LEU A 147 7.76 13.07 -11.01
CA LEU A 147 6.69 13.88 -10.41
C LEU A 147 6.00 14.70 -11.51
N GLN A 148 4.69 14.54 -11.63
CA GLN A 148 3.83 15.37 -12.46
C GLN A 148 2.95 16.23 -11.56
N ARG A 149 2.78 17.50 -11.92
CA ARG A 149 1.93 18.46 -11.19
C ARG A 149 1.18 19.30 -12.20
N GLU A 150 -0.03 19.69 -11.85
CA GLU A 150 -0.85 20.57 -12.68
C GLU A 150 -0.09 21.86 -13.04
N GLY A 151 -0.08 22.20 -14.33
CA GLY A 151 0.56 23.42 -14.84
C GLY A 151 2.09 23.43 -14.79
N GLN A 152 2.77 22.33 -14.47
CA GLN A 152 4.23 22.26 -14.37
C GLN A 152 4.82 21.18 -15.28
N PRO A 153 6.05 21.36 -15.79
CA PRO A 153 6.74 20.31 -16.52
C PRO A 153 7.02 19.10 -15.61
N PRO A 154 6.99 17.87 -16.15
CA PRO A 154 7.38 16.68 -15.39
C PRO A 154 8.81 16.80 -14.83
N LEU A 155 8.99 16.48 -13.55
CA LEU A 155 10.27 16.46 -12.87
C LEU A 155 10.74 15.02 -12.70
N ALA A 156 11.75 14.62 -13.48
CA ALA A 156 12.41 13.33 -13.37
C ALA A 156 13.72 13.48 -12.59
N VAL A 157 13.85 12.75 -11.49
CA VAL A 157 14.97 12.88 -10.54
C VAL A 157 15.35 11.53 -9.93
N PRO A 158 16.64 11.32 -9.57
CA PRO A 158 17.01 10.20 -8.72
C PRO A 158 16.42 10.37 -7.32
N TYR A 159 16.35 9.29 -6.53
CA TYR A 159 15.86 9.35 -5.16
C TYR A 159 16.69 8.47 -4.22
N VAL A 160 16.61 8.76 -2.93
CA VAL A 160 17.05 7.90 -1.83
C VAL A 160 15.81 7.43 -1.07
N GLU A 161 15.77 6.16 -0.71
CA GLU A 161 14.71 5.58 0.12
C GLU A 161 15.21 5.41 1.56
N GLU A 162 14.43 5.91 2.52
CA GLU A 162 14.66 5.74 3.96
C GLU A 162 13.50 4.96 4.57
N GLN A 163 13.80 3.88 5.31
CA GLN A 163 12.81 3.12 6.07
C GLN A 163 12.63 3.74 7.45
N ILE A 164 11.37 3.91 7.88
CA ILE A 164 11.03 4.60 9.13
C ILE A 164 10.45 3.61 10.17
N GLY A 165 10.27 2.34 9.77
CA GLY A 165 9.67 1.29 10.59
C GLY A 165 8.16 1.15 10.35
N GLU A 166 7.59 0.01 10.76
CA GLU A 166 6.16 -0.31 10.61
C GLU A 166 5.67 -0.22 9.14
N GLY A 167 6.56 -0.52 8.17
CA GLY A 167 6.25 -0.42 6.74
C GLY A 167 6.16 1.01 6.19
N ARG A 168 6.44 2.04 7.02
CA ARG A 168 6.55 3.42 6.55
C ARG A 168 7.92 3.67 5.92
N PHE A 169 7.93 4.45 4.84
CA PHE A 169 9.16 4.85 4.17
C PHE A 169 9.03 6.25 3.56
N ASN A 170 10.17 6.87 3.29
CA ASN A 170 10.27 8.15 2.61
C ASN A 170 11.15 8.01 1.37
N LEU A 171 10.69 8.54 0.23
CA LEU A 171 11.51 8.70 -0.97
C LEU A 171 11.85 10.17 -1.12
N MET A 172 13.14 10.51 -1.14
CA MET A 172 13.57 11.91 -1.17
C MET A 172 14.61 12.22 -2.24
N THR A 173 14.59 13.45 -2.72
CA THR A 173 15.58 14.02 -3.63
C THR A 173 15.81 15.50 -3.35
N GLU A 174 17.03 15.95 -3.61
CA GLU A 174 17.37 17.37 -3.66
C GLU A 174 18.04 17.63 -5.01
N ALA A 175 17.23 18.08 -5.98
CA ALA A 175 17.67 18.31 -7.34
C ALA A 175 16.93 19.52 -7.94
N ASN A 176 17.56 20.22 -8.89
CA ASN A 176 16.95 21.36 -9.59
C ASN A 176 16.38 22.43 -8.63
N ASN A 177 17.08 22.70 -7.52
CA ASN A 177 16.65 23.63 -6.47
C ASN A 177 15.29 23.28 -5.83
N GLN A 178 14.89 22.02 -5.89
CA GLN A 178 13.69 21.50 -5.26
C GLN A 178 14.07 20.36 -4.30
N LYS A 179 13.60 20.46 -3.07
CA LYS A 179 13.55 19.34 -2.13
C LYS A 179 12.21 18.66 -2.29
N VAL A 180 12.23 17.41 -2.74
CA VAL A 180 11.02 16.60 -2.91
C VAL A 180 11.09 15.41 -1.98
N GLU A 181 10.02 15.17 -1.23
CA GLU A 181 9.87 14.03 -0.34
C GLU A 181 8.51 13.38 -0.61
N LEU A 182 8.46 12.05 -0.64
CA LEU A 182 7.23 11.27 -0.68
C LEU A 182 7.20 10.36 0.54
N TRP A 183 6.41 10.75 1.52
CA TRP A 183 6.17 9.98 2.72
C TRP A 183 5.04 8.99 2.46
N VAL A 184 5.28 7.71 2.71
CA VAL A 184 4.32 6.63 2.45
C VAL A 184 4.11 5.83 3.73
N ALA A 185 2.84 5.53 4.01
CA ALA A 185 2.46 4.70 5.15
C ALA A 185 1.47 3.60 4.71
N PRO A 186 1.56 2.38 5.29
CA PRO A 186 0.68 1.26 4.98
C PRO A 186 -0.71 1.46 5.60
N GLN A 187 -1.38 2.52 5.17
CA GLN A 187 -2.70 2.92 5.60
C GLN A 187 -3.62 2.96 4.38
N ARG A 188 -4.69 2.18 4.42
CA ARG A 188 -5.73 2.17 3.40
C ARG A 188 -6.19 3.58 3.07
N CYS A 189 -6.23 3.90 1.78
CA CYS A 189 -6.55 5.22 1.27
C CYS A 189 -7.58 5.12 0.14
N VAL A 190 -8.71 5.82 0.31
CA VAL A 190 -9.72 5.97 -0.74
C VAL A 190 -9.61 7.39 -1.28
N ASP A 191 -9.36 7.50 -2.57
CA ASP A 191 -9.27 8.78 -3.24
C ASP A 191 -10.66 9.44 -3.31
N PRO A 192 -10.86 10.63 -2.72
CA PRO A 192 -12.19 11.22 -2.57
C PRO A 192 -12.78 11.72 -3.90
N VAL A 193 -11.97 11.86 -4.95
CA VAL A 193 -12.42 12.39 -6.25
C VAL A 193 -12.79 11.23 -7.18
N SER A 194 -11.93 10.24 -7.30
CA SER A 194 -12.13 9.08 -8.19
C SER A 194 -12.90 7.93 -7.53
N GLY A 195 -12.88 7.85 -6.20
CA GLY A 195 -13.32 6.70 -5.41
C GLY A 195 -12.35 5.52 -5.45
N SER A 196 -11.22 5.65 -6.18
CA SER A 196 -10.23 4.58 -6.29
C SER A 196 -9.61 4.26 -4.94
N LEU A 197 -9.39 2.98 -4.71
CA LEU A 197 -8.78 2.47 -3.51
C LEU A 197 -7.31 2.16 -3.74
N GLN A 198 -6.47 2.54 -2.77
CA GLN A 198 -5.09 2.10 -2.67
C GLN A 198 -4.81 1.63 -1.24
N HIS A 199 -3.90 0.67 -1.07
CA HIS A 199 -3.54 0.15 0.25
C HIS A 199 -2.65 1.08 1.09
N MET A 200 -2.11 2.15 0.51
CA MET A 200 -1.25 3.10 1.23
C MET A 200 -1.71 4.54 1.07
N SER A 201 -1.38 5.35 2.07
CA SER A 201 -1.50 6.81 2.04
C SER A 201 -0.17 7.42 1.63
N ALA A 202 -0.22 8.57 0.97
CA ALA A 202 0.95 9.30 0.54
C ALA A 202 0.87 10.78 0.93
N GLU A 203 2.01 11.33 1.31
CA GLU A 203 2.20 12.75 1.51
C GLU A 203 3.40 13.23 0.70
N LEU A 204 3.12 13.95 -0.39
CA LEU A 204 4.11 14.65 -1.18
C LEU A 204 4.48 15.96 -0.46
N ARG A 205 5.77 16.20 -0.27
CA ARG A 205 6.30 17.49 0.17
C ARG A 205 7.22 18.05 -0.89
N VAL A 206 6.92 19.24 -1.41
CA VAL A 206 7.84 19.98 -2.28
C VAL A 206 8.22 21.28 -1.61
N ASN A 207 9.49 21.45 -1.27
CA ASN A 207 10.00 22.59 -0.52
C ASN A 207 9.17 22.86 0.76
N GLY A 208 8.78 21.78 1.45
CA GLY A 208 7.95 21.84 2.66
C GLY A 208 6.44 21.99 2.43
N GLN A 209 5.98 22.21 1.20
CA GLN A 209 4.54 22.27 0.89
C GLN A 209 3.95 20.87 0.80
N VAL A 210 3.02 20.58 1.70
CA VAL A 210 2.38 19.27 1.88
C VAL A 210 1.18 19.10 0.94
N GLN A 211 1.11 17.97 0.26
CA GLN A 211 0.00 17.54 -0.56
C GLN A 211 -0.30 16.06 -0.29
N ARG A 212 -1.56 15.77 0.06
CA ARG A 212 -1.98 14.41 0.42
C ARG A 212 -2.50 13.64 -0.78
N GLY A 213 -2.38 12.33 -0.71
CA GLY A 213 -2.80 11.42 -1.74
C GLY A 213 -2.81 9.97 -1.28
N CYS A 214 -3.02 9.08 -2.24
CA CYS A 214 -2.96 7.64 -2.04
C CYS A 214 -1.79 7.05 -2.82
N ALA A 215 -1.31 5.87 -2.42
CA ALA A 215 -0.23 5.16 -3.08
C ALA A 215 -0.44 3.65 -3.10
N ALA A 216 0.11 3.01 -4.12
CA ALA A 216 0.25 1.56 -4.17
C ALA A 216 1.56 1.13 -4.81
N PHE A 217 2.11 0.02 -4.31
CA PHE A 217 3.19 -0.69 -4.96
C PHE A 217 2.82 -1.13 -6.37
N GLY A 218 3.78 -0.98 -7.28
CA GLY A 218 3.69 -1.57 -8.61
C GLY A 218 4.20 -3.02 -8.62
N GLY A 219 4.38 -3.57 -9.82
CA GLY A 219 4.72 -4.99 -10.00
C GLY A 219 6.17 -5.34 -9.72
N SER A 220 7.05 -4.34 -9.49
CA SER A 220 8.45 -4.61 -9.12
C SER A 220 8.68 -4.67 -7.61
N ARG A 221 7.63 -4.46 -6.80
CA ARG A 221 7.70 -4.47 -5.33
C ARG A 221 6.54 -5.29 -4.79
N ASP A 222 6.86 -6.26 -3.94
CA ASP A 222 5.97 -7.36 -3.57
C ASP A 222 5.90 -7.58 -2.05
N ASP A 223 6.31 -6.58 -1.26
CA ASP A 223 6.31 -6.63 0.20
C ASP A 223 4.94 -6.34 0.85
#